data_AF-A0A3A4X135-F1
#
_entry.id   AF-A0A3A4X135-F1
#
_cell.length_a   1.000
_cell.length_b   1.000
_cell.length_c   1.000
_cell.angle_alpha   90.00
_cell.angle_beta   90.00
_cell.angle_gamma   90.00
#
_symmetry.space_group_name_H-M   'P 1'
#
loop_
_entity.id
_entity.type
_entity.pdbx_description
1 polymer ?
#
loop_
_entity_poly.entity_id
_entity_poly.type
_entity_poly.pdbx_seq_one_letter_code
_entity_poly.pdbx_strand_id
1 'polypeptide(L)'
;MPKRSITPAYIFFFILFWPDTWRIAIGLTAAGLLSPLILTPDLGEFGKGMIFFMLACMGYAAAALPARAISRFLQKWILKGRRI
;
A
#
# COMPACT_ATOMS: atom_id res chain seq x y z
N MET A 1 -15.68 -28.34 -3.52
CA MET A 1 -14.65 -27.28 -3.46
C MET A 1 -13.84 -27.50 -2.19
N PRO A 2 -12.56 -27.90 -2.26
CA PRO A 2 -11.76 -28.12 -1.05
C PRO A 2 -11.64 -26.79 -0.29
N LYS A 3 -12.19 -26.73 0.93
CA LYS A 3 -12.04 -25.59 1.85
C LYS A 3 -10.55 -25.41 2.12
N ARG A 4 -9.91 -24.42 1.48
CA ARG A 4 -8.54 -24.03 1.81
C ARG A 4 -8.50 -23.67 3.30
N SER A 5 -7.64 -24.34 4.05
CA SER A 5 -7.37 -24.00 5.44
C SER A 5 -6.83 -22.57 5.50
N ILE A 6 -7.63 -21.68 6.09
CA ILE A 6 -7.25 -20.29 6.34
C ILE A 6 -6.17 -20.33 7.42
N THR A 7 -4.92 -20.38 7.00
CA THR A 7 -3.76 -20.31 7.89
C THR A 7 -3.27 -18.87 8.01
N PRO A 8 -2.63 -18.48 9.13
CA PRO A 8 -2.08 -17.12 9.29
C PRO A 8 -1.11 -16.74 8.17
N ALA A 9 -0.28 -17.70 7.73
CA ALA A 9 0.61 -17.52 6.59
C ALA A 9 -0.18 -17.21 5.30
N TYR A 10 -1.28 -17.90 5.04
CA TYR A 10 -2.14 -17.63 3.89
C TYR A 10 -2.68 -16.19 3.90
N ILE A 11 -3.15 -15.70 5.05
CA ILE A 11 -3.64 -14.32 5.20
C ILE A 11 -2.51 -13.32 4.93
N PHE A 12 -1.32 -13.56 5.51
CA PHE A 12 -0.17 -12.68 5.33
C PHE A 12 0.24 -12.58 3.85
N PHE A 13 0.42 -13.72 3.17
CA PHE A 13 0.75 -13.72 1.74
C PHE A 13 -0.37 -13.13 0.90
N PHE A 14 -1.63 -13.38 1.25
CA PHE A 14 -2.77 -12.80 0.54
C PHE A 14 -2.72 -11.28 0.58
N ILE A 15 -2.51 -10.67 1.76
CA ILE A 15 -2.36 -9.23 1.92
C ILE A 15 -1.12 -8.73 1.17
N LEU A 16 0.02 -9.41 1.30
CA LEU A 16 1.27 -9.01 0.65
C LEU A 16 1.19 -9.06 -0.89
N PHE A 17 0.42 -9.97 -1.46
CA PHE A 17 0.24 -10.07 -2.91
C PHE A 17 -0.86 -9.15 -3.46
N TRP A 18 -1.69 -8.55 -2.61
CA TRP A 18 -2.79 -7.71 -3.04
C TRP A 18 -2.26 -6.34 -3.50
N PRO A 19 -2.50 -5.90 -4.75
CA PRO A 19 -2.00 -4.61 -5.22
C PRO A 19 -2.49 -3.42 -4.37
N ASP A 20 -3.69 -3.50 -3.82
CA ASP A 20 -4.25 -2.39 -3.02
C ASP A 20 -3.49 -2.18 -1.70
N THR A 21 -2.94 -3.24 -1.10
CA THR A 21 -2.05 -3.11 0.08
C THR A 21 -0.83 -2.25 -0.23
N TRP A 22 -0.20 -2.46 -1.40
CA TRP A 22 0.94 -1.64 -1.82
C TRP A 22 0.55 -0.21 -2.15
N ARG A 23 -0.63 0.02 -2.73
CA ARG A 23 -1.14 1.38 -2.99
C ARG A 23 -1.36 2.14 -1.69
N ILE A 24 -1.94 1.49 -0.68
CA ILE A 24 -2.17 2.10 0.64
C ILE A 24 -0.82 2.39 1.31
N ALA A 25 0.11 1.43 1.29
CA ALA A 25 1.44 1.62 1.86
C ALA A 25 2.19 2.79 1.22
N ILE A 26 2.19 2.88 -0.12
CA ILE A 26 2.82 3.98 -0.85
C ILE A 26 2.12 5.30 -0.55
N GLY A 27 0.77 5.32 -0.56
CA GLY A 27 -0.01 6.52 -0.26
C GLY A 27 0.26 7.07 1.13
N LEU A 28 0.26 6.21 2.16
CA LEU A 28 0.59 6.61 3.53
C LEU A 28 2.03 7.07 3.68
N THR A 29 2.97 6.38 3.01
CA THR A 29 4.38 6.78 3.04
C THR A 29 4.57 8.15 2.39
N ALA A 30 3.96 8.37 1.22
CA ALA A 30 3.99 9.67 0.53
C ALA A 30 3.35 10.77 1.38
N ALA A 31 2.20 10.50 2.01
CA ALA A 31 1.56 11.45 2.92
C ALA A 31 2.44 11.78 4.13
N GLY A 32 3.07 10.79 4.74
CA GLY A 32 3.99 11.00 5.88
C GLY A 32 5.21 11.84 5.51
N LEU A 33 5.72 11.70 4.27
CA LEU A 33 6.86 12.47 3.79
C LEU A 33 6.49 13.88 3.31
N LEU A 34 5.35 14.02 2.62
CA LEU A 34 4.93 15.28 2.00
C LEU A 34 4.16 16.19 2.96
N SER A 35 3.41 15.63 3.91
CA SER A 35 2.66 16.40 4.90
C SER A 35 3.54 17.43 5.63
N PRO A 36 4.68 17.07 6.27
CA PRO A 36 5.49 18.06 6.98
C PRO A 36 6.10 19.15 6.07
N LEU A 37 6.20 18.92 4.76
CA LEU A 37 6.68 19.92 3.79
C LEU A 37 5.61 20.93 3.38
N ILE A 38 4.32 20.58 3.52
CA ILE A 38 3.19 21.38 3.03
C ILE A 38 2.42 22.01 4.19
N LEU A 39 2.50 21.45 5.40
CA LEU A 39 1.80 21.97 6.56
C LEU A 39 2.34 23.34 6.99
N THR A 40 1.49 24.35 6.91
CA THR A 40 1.72 25.67 7.52
C THR A 40 1.41 25.65 9.02
N PRO A 41 2.12 26.46 9.83
CA PRO A 41 1.97 26.51 11.28
C PRO A 41 0.57 26.98 11.74
N ASP A 42 -0.16 27.72 10.92
CA ASP A 42 -1.51 28.22 11.24
C ASP A 42 -2.63 27.16 11.12
N LEU A 43 -2.31 25.95 10.65
CA LEU A 43 -3.29 24.87 10.55
C LEU A 43 -3.48 24.19 11.91
N GLY A 44 -4.71 24.25 12.44
CA GLY A 44 -5.11 23.43 13.58
C GLY A 44 -4.99 21.92 13.31
N GLU A 45 -4.99 21.11 14.36
CA GLU A 45 -4.78 19.65 14.27
C GLU A 45 -5.71 18.96 13.25
N PHE A 46 -6.97 19.40 13.18
CA PHE A 46 -7.94 18.89 12.22
C PHE A 46 -7.56 19.19 10.76
N GLY A 47 -7.04 20.39 10.49
CA GLY A 47 -6.55 20.77 9.17
C GLY A 47 -5.33 19.96 8.73
N LYS A 48 -4.43 19.67 9.67
CA LYS A 48 -3.27 18.79 9.44
C LYS A 48 -3.70 17.37 9.09
N GLY A 49 -4.68 16.83 9.83
CA GLY A 49 -5.26 15.52 9.55
C GLY A 49 -5.92 15.45 8.17
N MET A 50 -6.65 16.50 7.78
CA MET A 50 -7.32 16.55 6.48
C MET A 50 -6.32 16.59 5.31
N ILE A 51 -5.25 17.41 5.41
CA ILE A 51 -4.19 17.46 4.40
C ILE A 51 -3.47 16.12 4.28
N PHE A 52 -3.17 15.48 5.41
CA PHE A 52 -2.58 14.15 5.41
C PHE A 52 -3.48 13.13 4.68
N PHE A 53 -4.79 13.14 4.96
CA PHE A 53 -5.74 12.24 4.31
C PHE A 53 -5.83 12.49 2.80
N MET A 54 -5.87 13.76 2.38
CA MET A 54 -5.88 14.13 0.95
C MET A 54 -4.60 13.64 0.24
N LEU A 55 -3.44 13.86 0.84
CA LEU A 55 -2.16 13.38 0.31
C LEU A 55 -2.11 11.85 0.25
N ALA A 56 -2.65 11.16 1.25
CA ALA A 56 -2.70 9.70 1.26
C ALA A 56 -3.58 9.16 0.13
N CYS A 57 -4.74 9.78 -0.12
CA CYS A 57 -5.62 9.43 -1.24
C CYS A 57 -4.97 9.72 -2.60
N MET A 58 -4.30 10.87 -2.75
CA MET A 58 -3.56 11.21 -3.97
C MET A 58 -2.42 10.23 -4.22
N GLY A 59 -1.64 9.91 -3.19
CA GLY A 59 -0.57 8.92 -3.26
C GLY A 59 -1.11 7.53 -3.60
N TYR A 60 -2.25 7.11 -3.04
CA TYR A 60 -2.92 5.85 -3.38
C TYR A 60 -3.37 5.79 -4.85
N ALA A 61 -3.90 6.89 -5.37
CA ALA A 61 -4.32 7.00 -6.76
C ALA A 61 -3.12 6.93 -7.71
N ALA A 62 -2.06 7.71 -7.43
CA ALA A 62 -0.83 7.72 -8.23
C ALA A 62 -0.06 6.38 -8.15
N ALA A 63 -0.16 5.67 -7.03
CA ALA A 63 0.53 4.40 -6.80
C ALA A 63 -0.04 3.21 -7.61
N ALA A 64 -1.07 3.39 -8.43
CA ALA A 64 -1.70 2.30 -9.18
C ALA A 64 -0.71 1.53 -10.08
N LEU A 65 0.21 2.23 -10.74
CA LEU A 65 1.24 1.63 -11.59
C LEU A 65 2.35 0.93 -10.79
N PRO A 66 3.04 1.59 -9.84
CA PRO A 66 4.12 0.96 -9.08
C PRO A 66 3.62 -0.19 -8.20
N ALA A 67 2.43 -0.07 -7.59
CA ALA A 67 1.87 -1.15 -6.78
C ALA A 67 1.62 -2.44 -7.58
N ARG A 68 1.07 -2.31 -8.80
CA ARG A 68 0.89 -3.45 -9.70
C ARG A 68 2.22 -4.08 -10.12
N ALA A 69 3.27 -3.26 -10.30
CA ALA A 69 4.61 -3.75 -10.61
C ALA A 69 5.19 -4.56 -9.44
N ILE A 70 5.06 -4.07 -8.20
CA ILE A 70 5.54 -4.76 -6.99
C ILE A 70 4.84 -6.11 -6.82
N SER A 71 3.50 -6.15 -6.90
CA SER A 71 2.75 -7.41 -6.77
C SER A 71 3.13 -8.43 -7.85
N ARG A 72 3.32 -7.98 -9.10
CA ARG A 72 3.75 -8.86 -10.21
C ARG A 72 5.19 -9.35 -10.04
N PHE A 73 6.08 -8.51 -9.53
CA PHE A 73 7.46 -8.89 -9.25
C PHE A 73 7.53 -9.95 -8.15
N LEU A 74 6.82 -9.73 -7.05
CA LEU A 74 6.70 -10.70 -5.96
C LEU A 74 6.11 -12.03 -6.44
N GLN A 75 5.04 -11.99 -7.25
CA GLN A 75 4.44 -13.20 -7.82
C GLN A 75 5.43 -13.94 -8.73
N LYS A 76 6.16 -13.22 -9.59
CA LYS A 76 7.19 -13.81 -10.44
C LYS A 76 8.30 -14.47 -9.62
N TRP A 77 8.77 -13.84 -8.56
CA TRP A 77 9.83 -14.40 -7.70
C TRP A 77 9.37 -15.68 -7.00
N ILE A 78 8.18 -15.65 -6.39
CA ILE A 78 7.66 -16.81 -5.65
C ILE A 78 7.25 -17.97 -6.57
N LEU A 79 6.71 -17.70 -7.76
CA LEU A 79 6.36 -18.75 -8.73
C LEU A 79 7.59 -19.30 -9.44
N LYS A 80 8.64 -18.49 -9.67
CA LYS A 80 9.89 -18.96 -10.28
C LYS A 80 10.66 -19.90 -9.33
N GLY A 81 10.49 -19.76 -8.02
CA GLY A 81 10.99 -20.71 -7.02
C GLY A 81 10.20 -22.04 -6.95
N ARG A 82 9.08 -22.17 -7.68
CA ARG A 82 8.20 -23.35 -7.64
C ARG A 82 8.14 -24.12 -8.97
N ARG A 83 9.20 -24.06 -9.78
CA ARG A 83 9.44 -25.10 -10.82
C ARG A 83 10.03 -26.33 -10.13
N ILE A 84 9.15 -27.20 -9.64
CA ILE A 84 9.38 -28.63 -9.47
C ILE A 84 8.26 -29.30 -10.27
#